data_AF-A0AAD9NR16-F1
#
_entry.id   AF-A0AAD9NR16-F1
#
_cell.length_a   1.000
_cell.length_b   1.000
_cell.length_c   1.000
_cell.angle_alpha   90.00
_cell.angle_beta   90.00
_cell.angle_gamma   90.00
#
_symmetry.space_group_name_H-M   'P 1'
#
loop_
_entity.id
_entity.type
_entity.pdbx_description
1 polymer ?
#
loop_
_entity_poly.entity_id
_entity_poly.type
_entity_poly.pdbx_seq_one_letter_code
_entity_poly.pdbx_strand_id
1 'polypeptide(L)'
;MDGMTDRETEREYLQKMKTILLRRDGASSSSGPAQLLDHLYIGNKTDACNVSVLRRNKITHVLNCAATKDYSVELVDNPYDPETTGVHDYLEFEAFDNESYPILMHFREAKAFIDAALDQTIRLVKFERPIILCNEGFQKQLIQFARNHQLLHRKSKIGAI
;
A
#
# COMPACT_ATOMS: atom_id res chain seq x y z
N MET A 1 -3.90 31.59 28.94
CA MET A 1 -4.01 30.82 27.69
C MET A 1 -4.54 29.47 28.08
N ASP A 2 -5.84 29.27 27.89
CA ASP A 2 -6.55 28.07 28.31
C ASP A 2 -6.12 26.91 27.41
N GLY A 3 -5.52 25.88 27.99
CA GLY A 3 -5.13 24.68 27.28
C GLY A 3 -6.38 23.87 26.98
N MET A 4 -6.78 23.83 25.71
CA MET A 4 -7.87 22.97 25.23
C MET A 4 -7.60 21.53 25.67
N THR A 5 -8.58 20.87 26.28
CA THR A 5 -8.38 19.49 26.76
C THR A 5 -8.18 18.55 25.58
N ASP A 6 -7.46 17.45 25.77
CA ASP A 6 -7.10 16.49 24.71
C ASP A 6 -8.33 15.99 23.93
N ARG A 7 -9.47 15.82 24.63
CA ARG A 7 -10.77 15.42 24.04
C ARG A 7 -11.44 16.50 23.19
N GLU A 8 -11.29 17.77 23.55
CA GLU A 8 -11.84 18.89 22.78
C GLU A 8 -11.06 19.06 21.48
N THR A 9 -9.74 18.94 21.58
CA THR A 9 -8.83 18.92 20.44
C THR A 9 -9.15 17.75 19.49
N GLU A 10 -9.36 16.54 20.02
CA GLU A 10 -9.74 15.36 19.23
C GLU A 10 -11.06 15.58 18.48
N ARG A 11 -12.10 16.11 19.16
CA ARG A 11 -13.38 16.44 18.51
C ARG A 11 -13.21 17.47 17.40
N GLU A 12 -12.37 18.48 17.63
CA GLU A 12 -12.09 19.50 16.62
C GLU A 12 -11.43 18.89 15.37
N TYR A 13 -10.45 18.00 15.56
CA TYR A 13 -9.80 17.30 14.44
C TYR A 13 -10.77 16.40 13.68
N LEU A 14 -11.60 15.63 14.39
CA LEU A 14 -12.62 14.78 13.76
C LEU A 14 -13.60 15.63 12.95
N GLN A 15 -13.99 16.79 13.47
CA GLN A 15 -14.90 17.68 12.75
C GLN A 15 -14.25 18.26 11.49
N LYS A 16 -12.99 18.72 11.57
CA LYS A 16 -12.22 19.20 10.42
C LYS A 16 -12.05 18.11 9.35
N MET A 17 -11.73 16.88 9.75
CA MET A 17 -11.66 15.73 8.86
C MET A 17 -12.99 15.49 8.13
N LYS A 18 -14.11 15.46 8.87
CA LYS A 18 -15.44 15.31 8.26
C LYS A 18 -15.72 16.39 7.23
N THR A 19 -15.40 17.66 7.54
CA THR A 19 -15.59 18.76 6.60
C THR A 19 -14.79 18.58 5.31
N ILE A 20 -13.54 18.11 5.41
CA ILE A 20 -12.70 17.83 4.23
C ILE A 20 -13.29 16.67 3.41
N LEU A 21 -13.66 15.57 4.07
CA LEU A 21 -14.14 14.35 3.41
C LEU A 21 -15.53 14.50 2.77
N LEU A 22 -16.41 15.31 3.37
CA LEU A 22 -17.77 15.53 2.87
C LEU A 22 -17.86 16.63 1.80
N ARG A 23 -16.76 17.33 1.52
CA ARG A 23 -16.70 18.35 0.49
C ARG A 23 -16.84 17.68 -0.88
N ARG A 24 -18.05 17.73 -1.45
CA ARG A 24 -18.30 17.33 -2.84
C ARG A 24 -17.92 18.47 -3.78
N ASP A 25 -16.68 18.48 -4.25
CA ASP A 25 -16.37 19.23 -5.46
C ASP A 25 -16.94 18.41 -6.64
N GLY A 26 -17.93 18.98 -7.34
CA GLY A 26 -18.60 18.32 -8.46
C GLY A 26 -17.62 18.10 -9.61
N ALA A 27 -16.97 16.94 -9.65
CA ALA A 27 -16.16 16.51 -10.78
C ALA A 27 -16.67 15.17 -11.31
N SER A 28 -17.31 15.27 -12.47
CA SER A 28 -17.77 14.19 -13.32
C SER A 28 -16.63 13.32 -13.85
N SER A 29 -16.85 12.00 -13.77
CA SER A 29 -16.29 10.93 -14.62
C SER A 29 -14.79 10.99 -14.92
N SER A 30 -13.95 10.64 -13.94
CA SER A 30 -12.61 10.15 -14.28
C SER A 30 -12.75 8.79 -15.00
N SER A 31 -12.16 8.71 -16.20
CA SER A 31 -12.03 7.46 -16.96
C SER A 31 -10.96 6.57 -16.30
N GLY A 32 -11.34 5.84 -15.26
CA GLY A 32 -10.47 4.86 -14.61
C GLY A 32 -10.20 5.13 -13.13
N PRO A 33 -9.36 4.29 -12.50
CA PRO A 33 -9.03 4.37 -11.09
C PRO A 33 -8.18 5.62 -10.79
N ALA A 34 -8.31 6.13 -9.56
CA ALA A 34 -7.48 7.21 -9.05
C ALA A 34 -6.12 6.67 -8.58
N GLN A 35 -5.03 7.25 -9.07
CA GLN A 35 -3.69 6.95 -8.56
C GLN A 35 -3.44 7.77 -7.30
N LEU A 36 -3.20 7.09 -6.16
CA LEU A 36 -2.89 7.75 -4.89
C LEU A 36 -1.39 7.86 -4.63
N LEU A 37 -0.65 6.83 -5.04
CA LEU A 37 0.82 6.76 -4.97
C LEU A 37 1.32 6.17 -6.29
N ASP A 38 2.62 6.28 -6.57
CA ASP A 38 3.24 5.73 -7.77
C ASP A 38 2.89 4.25 -8.02
N HIS A 39 2.65 3.48 -6.96
CA HIS A 39 2.39 2.05 -6.96
C HIS A 39 0.99 1.68 -6.40
N LEU A 40 0.12 2.65 -6.12
CA LEU A 40 -1.18 2.40 -5.48
C LEU A 40 -2.32 3.14 -6.19
N TYR A 41 -3.30 2.37 -6.63
CA TYR A 41 -4.51 2.86 -7.29
C TYR A 41 -5.73 2.48 -6.45
N ILE A 42 -6.73 3.36 -6.41
CA ILE A 42 -8.06 3.08 -5.88
C ILE A 42 -9.06 3.19 -7.02
N GLY A 43 -9.86 2.15 -7.22
CA GLY A 43 -10.88 2.07 -8.25
C GLY A 43 -12.11 1.31 -7.79
N ASN A 44 -13.03 1.09 -8.73
CA ASN A 44 -14.23 0.30 -8.52
C ASN A 44 -14.17 -1.04 -9.28
N LYS A 45 -15.24 -1.83 -9.20
CA LYS A 45 -15.35 -3.12 -9.91
C LYS A 45 -15.18 -2.99 -11.42
N THR A 46 -15.68 -1.91 -12.04
CA THR A 46 -15.53 -1.66 -13.48
C THR A 46 -14.07 -1.47 -13.86
N ASP A 47 -13.29 -0.77 -13.03
CA ASP A 47 -11.85 -0.61 -13.24
C ASP A 47 -11.13 -1.96 -13.11
N ALA A 48 -11.49 -2.74 -12.09
CA ALA A 48 -10.91 -4.05 -11.81
C ALA A 48 -11.19 -5.06 -12.94
N CYS A 49 -12.37 -5.04 -13.55
CA CYS A 49 -12.69 -5.93 -14.68
C CYS A 49 -12.15 -5.44 -16.04
N ASN A 50 -11.56 -4.24 -16.11
CA ASN A 50 -11.10 -3.67 -17.36
C ASN A 50 -9.63 -4.02 -17.64
N VAL A 51 -9.42 -5.10 -18.41
CA VAL A 51 -8.08 -5.58 -18.82
C VAL A 51 -7.22 -4.46 -19.43
N SER A 52 -7.81 -3.56 -20.22
CA SER A 52 -7.06 -2.44 -20.83
C SER A 52 -6.56 -1.45 -19.78
N VAL A 53 -7.34 -1.19 -18.73
CA VAL A 53 -6.94 -0.34 -17.60
C VAL A 53 -5.85 -1.02 -16.78
N LEU A 54 -6.03 -2.31 -16.44
CA LEU A 54 -5.04 -3.09 -15.69
C LEU A 54 -3.68 -3.09 -16.40
N ARG A 55 -3.65 -3.41 -17.69
CA ARG A 55 -2.42 -3.45 -18.49
C ARG A 55 -1.78 -2.07 -18.65
N ARG A 56 -2.58 -1.04 -18.96
CA ARG A 56 -2.08 0.33 -19.14
C ARG A 56 -1.40 0.85 -17.88
N ASN A 57 -2.00 0.59 -16.73
CA ASN A 57 -1.48 1.02 -15.42
C ASN A 57 -0.50 0.00 -14.81
N LYS A 58 -0.24 -1.12 -15.50
CA LYS A 58 0.66 -2.20 -15.05
C LYS A 58 0.30 -2.72 -13.66
N ILE A 59 -1.00 -2.91 -13.42
CA ILE A 59 -1.50 -3.48 -12.17
C ILE A 59 -1.05 -4.94 -12.10
N THR A 60 -0.29 -5.27 -11.05
CA THR A 60 0.24 -6.62 -10.82
C THR A 60 -0.43 -7.34 -9.65
N HIS A 61 -1.08 -6.59 -8.76
CA HIS A 61 -1.73 -7.09 -7.56
C HIS A 61 -3.10 -6.43 -7.43
N VAL A 62 -4.13 -7.18 -7.05
CA VAL A 62 -5.46 -6.65 -6.79
C VAL A 62 -5.91 -7.05 -5.38
N LEU A 63 -6.28 -6.04 -4.58
CA LEU A 63 -6.91 -6.23 -3.27
C LEU A 63 -8.41 -5.92 -3.39
N ASN A 64 -9.25 -6.94 -3.28
CA ASN A 64 -10.71 -6.79 -3.29
C ASN A 64 -11.28 -6.76 -1.87
N CYS A 65 -11.70 -5.57 -1.43
CA CYS A 65 -12.29 -5.37 -0.11
C CYS A 65 -13.79 -5.70 -0.04
N ALA A 66 -14.43 -6.05 -1.16
CA ALA A 66 -15.89 -6.24 -1.26
C ALA A 66 -16.23 -7.60 -1.87
N ALA A 67 -15.45 -8.63 -1.54
CA ALA A 67 -15.73 -9.98 -1.99
C ALA A 67 -17.09 -10.45 -1.49
N THR A 68 -17.84 -11.11 -2.37
CA THR A 68 -19.08 -11.82 -2.02
C THR A 68 -18.76 -13.29 -2.19
N LYS A 69 -18.72 -14.06 -1.10
CA LYS A 69 -18.47 -15.50 -1.18
C LYS A 69 -19.70 -16.19 -1.77
N ASP A 70 -19.67 -16.50 -3.06
CA ASP A 70 -20.53 -17.54 -3.60
C ASP A 70 -19.90 -18.90 -3.25
N TYR A 71 -20.57 -19.67 -2.39
CA TYR A 71 -20.12 -20.99 -1.92
C TYR A 71 -20.10 -22.08 -3.02
N SER A 72 -20.23 -21.72 -4.30
CA SER A 72 -20.51 -22.66 -5.40
C SER A 72 -19.49 -22.65 -6.54
N VAL A 73 -18.31 -22.07 -6.38
CA VAL A 73 -17.27 -22.11 -7.41
C VAL A 73 -15.96 -22.59 -6.80
N GLU A 74 -15.29 -23.51 -7.49
CA GLU A 74 -13.96 -24.00 -7.13
C GLU A 74 -13.05 -22.82 -6.75
N LEU A 75 -12.29 -22.98 -5.67
CA LEU A 75 -11.40 -21.95 -5.12
C LEU A 75 -10.34 -21.58 -6.16
N VAL A 76 -10.64 -20.62 -7.01
CA VAL A 76 -9.63 -20.00 -7.87
C VAL A 76 -8.92 -18.96 -7.02
N ASP A 77 -7.67 -19.22 -6.66
CA ASP A 77 -6.87 -18.34 -5.80
C ASP A 77 -6.72 -16.91 -6.38
N ASN A 78 -6.70 -16.78 -7.71
CA ASN A 78 -6.63 -15.51 -8.42
C ASN A 78 -7.61 -15.51 -9.63
N PRO A 79 -8.65 -14.65 -9.65
CA PRO A 79 -9.62 -14.61 -10.74
C PRO A 79 -9.09 -13.97 -12.03
N TYR A 80 -7.86 -13.45 -12.01
CA TYR A 80 -7.22 -12.84 -13.16
C TYR A 80 -6.28 -13.84 -13.84
N ASP A 81 -6.37 -13.95 -15.16
CA ASP A 81 -5.35 -14.62 -15.97
C ASP A 81 -4.10 -13.72 -16.05
N PRO A 82 -2.94 -14.11 -15.47
CA PRO A 82 -1.74 -13.28 -15.48
C PRO A 82 -1.20 -13.02 -16.89
N GLU A 83 -1.36 -13.95 -17.82
CA GLU A 83 -0.88 -13.80 -19.21
C GLU A 83 -1.69 -12.74 -19.95
N THR A 84 -2.99 -12.67 -19.68
CA THR A 84 -3.89 -11.70 -20.30
C THR A 84 -3.85 -10.33 -19.60
N THR A 85 -3.77 -10.31 -18.27
CA THR A 85 -4.00 -9.09 -17.46
C THR A 85 -2.73 -8.48 -16.88
N GLY A 86 -1.70 -9.30 -16.62
CA GLY A 86 -0.53 -8.92 -15.83
C GLY A 86 -0.72 -8.98 -14.31
N VAL A 87 -1.90 -9.36 -13.82
CA VAL A 87 -2.17 -9.50 -12.38
C VAL A 87 -1.71 -10.87 -11.91
N HIS A 88 -0.66 -10.89 -11.09
CA HIS A 88 0.00 -12.10 -10.62
C HIS A 88 -0.51 -12.56 -9.24
N ASP A 89 -1.02 -11.64 -8.43
CA ASP A 89 -1.48 -11.95 -7.08
C ASP A 89 -2.79 -11.23 -6.75
N TYR A 90 -3.59 -11.86 -5.89
CA TYR A 90 -4.92 -11.43 -5.55
C TYR A 90 -5.19 -11.72 -4.07
N LEU A 91 -5.70 -10.73 -3.37
CA LEU A 91 -6.18 -10.88 -2.01
C LEU A 91 -7.62 -10.36 -1.94
N GLU A 92 -8.45 -11.05 -1.18
CA GLU A 92 -9.80 -10.61 -0.93
C GLU A 92 -10.26 -10.82 0.51
N PHE A 93 -11.14 -9.93 0.96
CA PHE A 93 -11.91 -10.11 2.17
C PHE A 93 -13.30 -9.50 2.00
N GLU A 94 -14.25 -10.05 2.74
CA GLU A 94 -15.62 -9.57 2.79
C GLU A 94 -15.72 -8.42 3.81
N ALA A 95 -15.62 -7.18 3.34
CA ALA A 95 -15.93 -6.01 4.16
C ALA A 95 -17.34 -5.49 3.86
N PHE A 96 -18.15 -5.33 4.90
CA PHE A 96 -19.49 -4.75 4.75
C PHE A 96 -19.42 -3.22 4.72
N ASP A 97 -20.07 -2.61 3.74
CA ASP A 97 -20.18 -1.16 3.60
C ASP A 97 -21.25 -0.61 4.55
N ASN A 98 -20.95 -0.59 5.84
CA ASN A 98 -21.77 0.06 6.86
C ASN A 98 -20.90 0.58 8.02
N GLU A 99 -21.45 1.54 8.77
CA GLU A 99 -20.75 2.24 9.85
C GLU A 99 -20.35 1.33 11.02
N SER A 100 -21.02 0.19 11.18
CA SER A 100 -20.77 -0.77 12.27
C SER A 100 -19.68 -1.78 11.93
N TYR A 101 -19.24 -1.86 10.67
CA TYR A 101 -18.23 -2.84 10.27
C TYR A 101 -16.83 -2.43 10.75
N PRO A 102 -16.11 -3.30 11.49
CA PRO A 102 -14.81 -2.96 12.03
C PRO A 102 -13.69 -3.07 10.99
N ILE A 103 -13.67 -2.20 9.97
CA ILE A 103 -12.74 -2.25 8.82
C ILE A 103 -11.26 -2.33 9.22
N LEU A 104 -10.90 -1.77 10.38
CA LEU A 104 -9.53 -1.80 10.90
C LEU A 104 -9.03 -3.21 11.23
N MET A 105 -9.92 -4.21 11.36
CA MET A 105 -9.51 -5.60 11.54
C MET A 105 -8.66 -6.13 10.37
N HIS A 106 -8.89 -5.61 9.16
CA HIS A 106 -8.16 -5.99 7.94
C HIS A 106 -6.91 -5.15 7.69
N PHE A 107 -6.69 -4.07 8.47
CA PHE A 107 -5.64 -3.09 8.17
C PHE A 107 -4.26 -3.75 8.10
N ARG A 108 -3.96 -4.65 9.03
CA ARG A 108 -2.66 -5.35 9.06
C ARG A 108 -2.45 -6.22 7.83
N GLU A 109 -3.48 -6.94 7.41
CA GLU A 109 -3.44 -7.86 6.28
C GLU A 109 -3.34 -7.09 4.95
N ALA A 110 -4.23 -6.12 4.74
CA ALA A 110 -4.21 -5.24 3.59
C ALA A 110 -2.86 -4.52 3.44
N LYS A 111 -2.31 -3.99 4.55
CA LYS A 111 -1.00 -3.35 4.53
C LYS A 111 0.11 -4.33 4.16
N ALA A 112 0.11 -5.54 4.75
CA ALA A 112 1.13 -6.54 4.46
C ALA A 112 1.13 -6.95 2.98
N PHE A 113 -0.06 -7.07 2.38
CA PHE A 113 -0.20 -7.35 0.94
C PHE A 113 0.34 -6.22 0.07
N ILE A 114 -0.01 -4.96 0.38
CA ILE A 114 0.50 -3.78 -0.33
C ILE A 114 2.03 -3.66 -0.21
N ASP A 115 2.58 -3.86 1.00
CA ASP A 115 4.02 -3.83 1.25
C ASP A 115 4.75 -4.92 0.45
N ALA A 116 4.20 -6.14 0.42
CA ALA A 116 4.77 -7.26 -0.33
C ALA A 116 4.80 -7.00 -1.85
N ALA A 117 3.71 -6.45 -2.39
CA ALA A 117 3.61 -6.07 -3.81
C ALA A 117 4.69 -5.03 -4.20
N LEU A 118 4.92 -4.05 -3.32
CA LEU A 118 5.95 -3.03 -3.51
C LEU A 118 7.35 -3.64 -3.46
N ASP A 119 7.62 -4.50 -2.46
CA ASP A 119 8.91 -5.18 -2.31
C ASP A 119 9.24 -6.06 -3.52
N GLN A 120 8.27 -6.80 -4.05
CA GLN A 120 8.44 -7.60 -5.27
C GLN A 120 8.80 -6.72 -6.46
N THR A 121 8.10 -5.59 -6.63
CA THR A 121 8.37 -4.63 -7.70
C THR A 121 9.77 -4.03 -7.58
N ILE A 122 10.19 -3.63 -6.38
CA ILE A 122 11.53 -3.11 -6.11
C ILE A 122 12.60 -4.16 -6.43
N ARG A 123 12.37 -5.41 -6.05
CA ARG A 123 13.29 -6.51 -6.38
C ARG A 123 13.40 -6.69 -7.90
N LEU A 124 12.28 -6.78 -8.61
CA LEU A 124 12.26 -6.91 -10.07
C LEU A 124 13.02 -5.77 -10.73
N VAL A 125 12.75 -4.51 -10.35
CA VAL A 125 13.47 -3.34 -10.87
C VAL A 125 14.97 -3.41 -10.56
N LYS A 126 15.37 -3.88 -9.36
CA LYS A 126 16.78 -4.04 -9.00
C LYS A 126 17.47 -5.17 -9.79
N PHE A 127 16.77 -6.27 -10.07
CA PHE A 127 17.30 -7.39 -10.85
C PHE A 127 17.37 -7.06 -12.34
N GLU A 128 16.34 -6.42 -12.90
CA GLU A 128 16.25 -6.03 -14.31
C GLU A 128 17.10 -4.80 -14.64
N ARG A 129 17.53 -4.03 -13.64
CA ARG A 129 18.49 -2.93 -13.80
C ARG A 129 19.88 -3.34 -13.31
N PRO A 130 20.70 -4.02 -14.15
CA PRO A 130 22.09 -4.37 -13.81
C PRO A 130 23.02 -3.15 -13.59
N ILE A 131 22.52 -1.92 -13.75
CA ILE A 131 23.29 -0.67 -13.73
C ILE A 131 22.92 0.23 -12.53
N ILE A 132 22.21 -0.26 -11.51
CA ILE A 132 22.47 0.32 -10.19
C ILE A 132 23.86 -0.18 -9.80
N LEU A 133 24.89 0.54 -10.26
CA LEU A 133 26.23 0.43 -9.70
C LEU A 133 26.04 0.64 -8.20
N CYS A 134 26.00 -0.45 -7.44
CA CYS A 134 25.91 -0.41 -5.99
C CYS A 134 27.11 0.34 -5.37
N ASN A 135 28.03 0.84 -6.20
CA ASN A 135 29.27 1.50 -5.86
C ASN A 135 29.87 0.82 -4.63
N GLU A 136 29.94 -0.50 -4.68
CA GLU A 136 30.20 -1.33 -3.49
C GLU A 136 31.56 -0.95 -2.90
N GLY A 137 32.52 -0.57 -3.75
CA GLY A 137 33.78 0.05 -3.35
C GLY A 137 33.58 1.35 -2.57
N PHE A 138 32.74 2.27 -3.03
CA PHE A 138 32.41 3.51 -2.31
C PHE A 138 31.62 3.26 -1.03
N GLN A 139 30.67 2.32 -1.01
CA GLN A 139 29.96 1.94 0.21
C GLN A 139 30.94 1.37 1.26
N LYS A 140 31.87 0.51 0.84
CA LYS A 140 32.97 0.02 1.69
C LYS A 140 33.86 1.16 2.18
N GLN A 141 34.19 2.12 1.32
CA GLN A 141 34.97 3.32 1.69
C GLN A 141 34.22 4.22 2.68
N LEU A 142 32.92 4.44 2.51
CA LEU A 142 32.05 5.20 3.43
C LEU A 142 31.96 4.52 4.80
N ILE A 143 31.79 3.20 4.82
CA ILE A 143 31.79 2.42 6.06
C ILE A 143 33.16 2.52 6.74
N GLN A 144 34.26 2.40 5.97
CA GLN A 144 35.60 2.52 6.51
C GLN A 144 35.88 3.92 7.05
N PHE A 145 35.47 4.96 6.32
CA PHE A 145 35.51 6.35 6.78
C PHE A 145 34.73 6.52 8.08
N ALA A 146 33.48 6.07 8.13
CA ALA A 146 32.65 6.16 9.32
C ALA A 146 33.23 5.41 10.51
N ARG A 147 33.91 4.26 10.30
CA ARG A 147 34.66 3.54 11.34
C ARG A 147 35.89 4.34 11.81
N ASN A 148 36.70 4.86 10.89
CA ASN A 148 37.90 5.64 11.19
C ASN A 148 37.57 6.91 11.98
N HIS A 149 36.40 7.51 11.71
CA HIS A 149 35.92 8.72 12.37
C HIS A 149 34.93 8.45 13.51
N GLN A 150 34.75 7.18 13.93
CA GLN A 150 33.85 6.80 15.04
C GLN A 150 32.40 7.28 14.88
N LEU A 151 31.94 7.45 13.64
CA LEU A 151 30.58 7.93 13.32
C LEU A 151 29.52 6.82 13.45
N LEU A 152 29.92 5.55 13.46
CA LEU A 152 29.00 4.43 13.65
C LEU A 152 28.76 4.19 15.14
N HIS A 153 27.54 4.45 15.61
CA HIS A 153 27.18 4.18 17.00
C HIS A 153 27.22 2.68 17.27
N ARG A 154 27.93 2.26 18.31
CA ARG A 154 27.78 0.90 18.86
C ARG A 154 26.37 0.81 19.45
N LYS A 155 25.58 -0.17 19.01
CA LYS A 155 24.39 -0.58 19.78
C LYS A 155 24.87 -0.95 21.18
N SER A 156 24.48 -0.15 22.18
CA SER A 156 24.70 -0.44 23.58
C SER A 156 24.10 -1.82 23.86
N LYS A 157 24.91 -2.76 24.35
CA LYS A 157 24.39 -3.97 24.97
C LYS A 157 23.53 -3.52 26.14
N ILE A 158 22.22 -3.65 26.02
CA ILE A 158 21.32 -3.56 27.17
C ILE A 158 21.75 -4.70 28.09
N GLY A 159 22.22 -4.35 29.29
CA GLY A 159 22.68 -5.28 30.29
C GLY A 159 21.55 -6.24 30.66
N ALA A 160 21.85 -7.54 30.59
CA ALA A 160 21.09 -8.53 31.31
C ALA A 160 21.39 -8.35 32.80
N ILE A 161 20.34 -8.11 33.58
CA ILE A 161 20.33 -8.26 35.04
C ILE A 161 19.62 -9.58 35.31
#